data_AF-A0A183U868-F1
#
_entry.id   AF-A0A183U868-F1
#
_cell.length_a   1.000
_cell.length_b   1.000
_cell.length_c   1.000
_cell.angle_alpha   90.00
_cell.angle_beta   90.00
_cell.angle_gamma   90.00
#
_symmetry.space_group_name_H-M   'P 1'
#
loop_
_entity.id
_entity.type
_entity.pdbx_description
1 polymer ?
#
loop_
_entity_poly.entity_id
_entity_poly.type
_entity_poly.pdbx_seq_one_letter_code
_entity_poly.pdbx_strand_id
1 'polypeptide(L)'
;LKQVCLLQVLAQTGCFVPADFAAFPIITRIFSRIGHNDDLSSNLSAFAVEVSEVVPVLANANSSSLVVIDELARSMLYVSVLCCLFTHLEQVEANTENEFSENRFA
;
A
#
# COMPACT_ATOMS: atom_id res chain seq x y z
N LEU A 1 2.91 6.38 -13.85
CA LEU A 1 2.02 6.03 -12.71
C LEU A 1 1.21 7.22 -12.17
N LYS A 2 1.83 8.39 -11.93
CA LYS A 2 1.14 9.60 -11.41
C LYS A 2 -0.16 9.98 -12.14
N GLN A 3 -0.17 9.85 -13.47
CA GLN A 3 -1.35 10.18 -14.28
C GLN A 3 -2.58 9.32 -13.92
N VAL A 4 -2.40 8.04 -13.61
CA VAL A 4 -3.51 7.14 -13.25
C VAL A 4 -4.20 7.60 -11.97
N CYS A 5 -3.42 7.95 -10.94
CA CYS A 5 -3.97 8.52 -9.70
C CYS A 5 -4.76 9.81 -9.97
N LEU A 6 -4.24 10.67 -10.84
CA LEU A 6 -4.89 11.93 -11.17
C LEU A 6 -6.22 11.72 -11.89
N LEU A 7 -6.25 10.81 -12.88
CA LEU A 7 -7.46 10.48 -13.63
C LEU A 7 -8.53 9.88 -12.71
N GLN A 8 -8.13 9.03 -11.75
CA GLN A 8 -9.03 8.47 -10.75
C GLN A 8 -9.67 9.54 -9.87
N VAL A 9 -8.90 10.53 -9.41
CA VAL A 9 -9.42 11.67 -8.62
C VAL A 9 -10.34 12.55 -9.46
N LEU A 10 -9.97 12.85 -10.71
CA LEU A 10 -10.82 13.62 -11.63
C LEU A 10 -12.15 12.91 -11.89
N ALA A 11 -12.12 11.60 -12.12
CA ALA A 11 -13.32 10.80 -12.31
C ALA A 11 -14.23 10.84 -11.07
N GLN A 12 -13.67 10.73 -9.86
CA GLN A 12 -14.46 10.72 -8.63
C GLN A 12 -14.99 12.09 -8.21
N THR A 13 -14.33 13.17 -8.62
CA THR A 13 -14.80 14.55 -8.40
C THR A 13 -15.86 14.99 -9.42
N GLY A 14 -16.17 14.14 -10.41
CA GLY A 14 -17.11 14.45 -11.49
C GLY A 14 -16.52 15.33 -12.59
N CYS A 15 -15.20 15.44 -12.65
CA CYS A 15 -14.50 16.19 -13.69
C CYS A 15 -14.35 15.36 -14.97
N PHE A 16 -14.24 16.03 -16.11
CA PHE A 16 -14.02 15.36 -17.39
C PHE A 16 -12.63 14.75 -17.43
N VAL A 17 -12.54 13.49 -17.89
CA VAL A 17 -11.31 12.74 -17.97
C VAL A 17 -10.85 12.74 -19.43
N PRO A 18 -9.58 13.06 -19.76
CA PRO A 18 -9.09 13.10 -21.13
C PRO A 18 -8.91 11.68 -21.70
N ALA A 19 -10.00 11.03 -22.07
CA ALA A 19 -10.03 9.71 -22.68
C ALA A 19 -11.28 9.55 -23.57
N ASP A 20 -11.15 8.82 -24.68
CA ASP A 20 -12.30 8.49 -25.53
C ASP A 20 -13.30 7.59 -24.81
N PHE A 21 -12.80 6.72 -23.93
CA PHE A 21 -13.60 5.88 -23.02
C PHE A 21 -12.80 5.63 -21.74
N ALA A 22 -13.43 5.79 -20.58
CA ALA A 22 -12.82 5.44 -19.30
C ALA A 22 -13.88 4.93 -18.31
N ALA A 23 -13.56 3.82 -17.63
CA ALA A 23 -14.36 3.27 -16.55
C ALA A 23 -13.50 3.20 -15.29
N PHE A 24 -13.93 3.90 -14.24
CA PHE A 24 -13.22 3.96 -12.97
C PHE A 24 -14.07 3.33 -11.86
N PRO A 25 -13.51 2.40 -11.06
CA PRO A 25 -14.19 1.91 -9.88
C PRO A 25 -14.26 3.01 -8.81
N ILE A 26 -15.27 2.95 -7.94
CA ILE A 26 -15.33 3.82 -6.77
C ILE A 26 -14.35 3.29 -5.72
N ILE A 27 -13.26 4.02 -5.51
CA ILE A 27 -12.28 3.74 -4.48
C ILE A 27 -12.43 4.72 -3.31
N THR A 28 -12.03 4.32 -2.12
CA THR A 28 -12.08 5.16 -0.92
C THR A 28 -10.70 5.69 -0.53
N ARG A 29 -9.63 5.02 -0.96
CA ARG A 29 -8.25 5.36 -0.61
C ARG A 29 -7.32 5.14 -1.79
N ILE A 30 -6.38 6.06 -1.95
CA ILE A 30 -5.26 5.94 -2.88
C ILE A 30 -3.99 5.85 -2.04
N PHE A 31 -3.27 4.74 -2.14
CA PHE A 31 -1.94 4.60 -1.57
C PHE A 31 -0.93 4.80 -2.69
N SER A 32 -0.06 5.80 -2.57
CA SER A 32 1.01 6.02 -3.53
C SER A 32 2.36 6.04 -2.84
N ARG A 33 3.28 5.20 -3.29
CA ARG A 33 4.70 5.31 -2.96
C ARG A 33 5.44 5.57 -4.25
N ILE A 34 6.07 6.74 -4.33
CA ILE A 34 6.86 7.17 -5.48
C ILE A 34 8.21 7.51 -4.91
N GLY A 35 9.23 6.70 -5.22
CA GLY A 35 10.56 6.84 -4.63
C GLY A 35 11.12 8.25 -4.77
N HIS A 36 11.48 8.85 -3.63
CA HIS A 36 12.49 9.90 -3.57
C HIS A 36 13.77 9.19 -3.13
N ASN A 37 14.88 9.39 -3.83
CA ASN A 37 16.16 8.69 -3.62
C ASN A 37 16.82 8.94 -2.25
N ASP A 38 16.16 9.68 -1.37
CA ASP A 38 16.79 10.36 -0.27
C ASP A 38 16.07 9.97 1.01
N ASP A 39 16.51 8.86 1.60
CA ASP A 39 16.93 8.84 3.00
C ASP A 39 17.37 7.42 3.39
N LEU A 40 18.69 7.21 3.35
CA LEU A 40 19.36 6.12 4.08
C LEU A 40 19.25 6.43 5.58
N SER A 41 18.06 6.26 6.16
CA SER A 41 17.84 6.45 7.58
C SER A 41 18.13 5.16 8.35
N SER A 42 19.21 5.23 9.13
CA SER A 42 19.55 4.43 10.32
C SER A 42 19.65 2.89 10.20
N ASN A 43 20.87 2.36 10.31
CA ASN A 43 21.28 1.00 10.78
C ASN A 43 20.54 -0.27 10.28
N LEU A 44 19.53 -0.14 9.44
CA LEU A 44 18.72 -1.21 8.87
C LEU A 44 19.11 -1.41 7.40
N SER A 45 18.95 -2.63 6.91
CA SER A 45 19.20 -2.90 5.50
C SER A 45 18.20 -2.13 4.64
N ALA A 46 18.62 -1.68 3.45
CA ALA A 46 17.72 -1.08 2.46
C ALA A 46 16.48 -1.97 2.22
N PHE A 47 16.68 -3.29 2.32
CA PHE A 47 15.61 -4.29 2.28
C PHE A 47 14.60 -4.15 3.44
N ALA A 48 15.06 -4.08 4.68
CA ALA A 48 14.16 -3.95 5.84
C ALA A 48 13.35 -2.64 5.79
N VAL A 49 13.98 -1.56 5.33
CA VAL A 49 13.31 -0.27 5.09
C VAL A 49 12.24 -0.44 4.01
N GLU A 50 12.58 -1.03 2.86
CA GLU A 50 11.64 -1.30 1.77
C GLU A 50 10.40 -2.10 2.21
N VAL A 51 10.57 -3.14 3.05
CA VAL A 51 9.46 -3.96 3.59
C VAL A 51 8.63 -3.19 4.60
N SER A 52 9.27 -2.46 5.53
CA SER A 52 8.58 -1.69 6.57
C SER A 52 7.63 -0.63 5.98
N GLU A 53 7.93 -0.11 4.80
CA GLU A 53 7.08 0.84 4.08
C GLU A 53 5.90 0.17 3.34
N VAL A 54 6.02 -1.11 2.97
CA VAL A 54 4.96 -1.86 2.26
C VAL A 54 3.94 -2.47 3.20
N VAL A 55 4.38 -2.98 4.35
CA VAL A 55 3.51 -3.60 5.37
C VAL A 55 2.30 -2.74 5.73
N PRO A 56 2.43 -1.44 6.08
CA PRO A 56 1.28 -0.61 6.41
C PRO A 56 0.36 -0.34 5.21
N VAL A 57 0.90 -0.30 3.98
CA VAL A 57 0.10 -0.16 2.76
C VAL A 57 -0.74 -1.41 2.53
N LEU A 58 -0.14 -2.60 2.66
CA LEU A 58 -0.86 -3.87 2.52
C LEU A 58 -1.89 -4.08 3.64
N ALA A 59 -1.56 -3.70 4.87
CA ALA A 59 -2.46 -3.83 6.01
C ALA A 59 -3.71 -2.94 5.88
N ASN A 60 -3.59 -1.77 5.25
CA ASN A 60 -4.69 -0.82 5.08
C ASN A 60 -5.39 -0.89 3.70
N ALA A 61 -4.83 -1.65 2.77
CA ALA A 61 -5.40 -1.87 1.45
C ALA A 61 -6.60 -2.82 1.55
N ASN A 62 -7.71 -2.41 0.95
CA ASN A 62 -8.93 -3.21 0.82
C ASN A 62 -9.35 -3.31 -0.65
N SER A 63 -10.43 -4.03 -0.94
CA SER A 63 -10.98 -4.19 -2.30
C SER A 63 -11.36 -2.87 -2.99
N SER A 64 -11.53 -1.79 -2.23
CA SER A 64 -11.87 -0.45 -2.70
C SER A 64 -10.69 0.52 -2.60
N SER A 65 -9.46 0.01 -2.55
CA SER A 65 -8.23 0.81 -2.47
C SER A 65 -7.45 0.72 -3.77
N LEU A 66 -6.95 1.85 -4.26
CA LEU A 66 -5.99 1.88 -5.36
C LEU A 66 -4.58 2.00 -4.79
N VAL A 67 -3.77 0.96 -4.97
CA VAL A 67 -2.37 0.96 -4.54
C VAL A 67 -1.48 1.16 -5.77
N VAL A 68 -0.66 2.20 -5.74
CA VAL A 68 0.29 2.56 -6.79
C VAL A 68 1.67 2.60 -6.17
N ILE A 69 2.54 1.69 -6.59
CA ILE A 69 3.89 1.59 -6.06
C ILE A 69 4.87 1.70 -7.23
N ASP A 70 5.72 2.71 -7.17
CA ASP A 70 6.80 2.97 -8.13
C ASP A 70 8.12 2.72 -7.42
N GLU A 71 9.10 2.14 -8.12
CA GLU A 71 10.42 1.75 -7.57
C GLU A 71 10.40 0.69 -6.44
N LEU A 72 9.26 0.06 -6.19
CA LEU A 72 9.24 -1.15 -5.37
C LEU A 72 9.91 -2.29 -6.13
N ALA A 73 10.73 -3.08 -5.45
CA ALA A 73 11.41 -4.25 -6.00
C ALA A 73 12.68 -4.00 -6.82
N ARG A 74 13.29 -2.81 -6.76
CA ARG A 74 14.65 -2.64 -7.31
C ARG A 74 15.67 -3.58 -6.64
N SER A 75 15.40 -3.96 -5.39
CA SER A 75 16.28 -4.78 -4.54
C SER A 75 15.60 -6.08 -4.03
N MET A 76 14.39 -6.42 -4.49
CA MET A 76 13.65 -7.56 -3.92
C MET A 76 14.20 -8.91 -4.41
N LEU A 77 14.57 -9.75 -3.44
CA LEU A 77 14.92 -11.16 -3.63
C LEU A 77 13.73 -12.04 -3.24
N TYR A 78 13.81 -13.35 -3.50
CA TYR A 78 12.78 -14.31 -3.04
C TYR A 78 12.55 -14.25 -1.51
N VAL A 79 13.60 -13.94 -0.75
CA VAL A 79 13.54 -13.72 0.71
C VAL A 79 12.64 -12.54 1.05
N SER A 80 12.63 -11.51 0.21
CA SER A 80 11.83 -10.30 0.39
C SER A 80 10.33 -10.58 0.35
N VAL A 81 9.91 -11.41 -0.59
CA VAL A 81 8.52 -11.83 -0.73
C VAL A 81 8.08 -12.65 0.48
N LEU A 82 8.94 -13.57 0.95
CA LEU A 82 8.66 -14.37 2.14
C LEU A 82 8.54 -13.49 3.40
N CYS A 83 9.42 -12.49 3.55
CA CYS A 83 9.36 -11.54 4.66
C CYS A 83 8.06 -10.74 4.65
N CYS A 84 7.65 -10.21 3.49
CA CYS A 84 6.36 -9.50 3.36
C CYS A 84 5.19 -10.42 3.76
N LEU A 85 5.19 -11.68 3.32
CA LEU A 85 4.20 -12.68 3.69
C LEU A 85 4.19 -12.93 5.21
N PHE A 86 5.36 -13.13 5.80
CA PHE A 86 5.50 -13.36 7.24
C PHE A 86 5.02 -12.16 8.05
N THR A 87 5.46 -10.94 7.72
CA THR A 87 5.01 -9.72 8.40
C THR A 87 3.52 -9.46 8.21
N HIS A 88 2.94 -9.85 7.06
CA HIS A 88 1.51 -9.73 6.84
C HIS A 88 0.74 -10.74 7.69
N LEU A 89 1.21 -11.99 7.79
CA LEU A 89 0.63 -12.99 8.68
C LEU A 89 0.70 -12.57 10.15
N GLU A 90 1.85 -12.08 10.61
CA GLU A 90 2.04 -11.58 11.97
C GLU A 90 1.12 -10.39 12.26
N GLN A 91 0.95 -9.48 11.29
CA GLN A 91 0.00 -8.36 11.42
C GLN A 91 -1.46 -8.83 11.46
N VAL A 92 -1.82 -9.87 10.70
CA VAL A 92 -3.16 -10.47 10.74
C VAL A 92 -3.40 -11.14 12.10
N GLU A 93 -2.42 -11.87 12.64
CA GLU A 93 -2.51 -12.45 13.99
C GLU A 93 -2.66 -11.36 15.06
N ALA A 94 -1.85 -10.31 15.02
CA ALA A 94 -1.95 -9.18 15.95
C ALA A 94 -3.30 -8.44 15.86
N ASN A 95 -3.86 -8.30 14.66
CA ASN A 95 -5.20 -7.74 14.48
C ASN A 95 -6.30 -8.65 15.06
N THR A 96 -6.12 -9.97 14.95
CA THR A 96 -7.07 -10.94 15.51
C THR A 96 -7.05 -10.93 17.04
N GLU A 97 -5.87 -10.73 17.66
CA GLU A 97 -5.74 -10.57 19.11
C GLU A 97 -6.35 -9.25 19.62
N ASN A 98 -6.21 -8.16 18.85
CA ASN A 98 -6.82 -6.87 19.18
C ASN A 98 -8.36 -6.95 19.16
N GLU A 99 -8.96 -7.56 18.14
CA GLU A 99 -10.42 -7.78 18.07
C GLU A 99 -10.93 -8.66 19.23
N PHE A 100 -10.13 -9.63 19.68
CA PHE A 100 -10.48 -10.48 20.84
C PHE A 100 -10.38 -9.74 22.17
N SER A 101 -9.49 -8.75 22.28
CA SER A 101 -9.35 -7.91 23.47
C SER A 101 -10.44 -6.85 23.59
N GLU A 102 -10.89 -6.24 22.48
CA GLU A 102 -12.00 -5.28 22.47
C GLU A 102 -13.36 -5.95 22.78
N ASN A 103 -13.61 -7.16 22.26
CA ASN A 103 -14.84 -7.92 22.54
C ASN A 103 -14.94 -8.49 23.96
N ARG A 104 -13.90 -8.33 24.80
CA ARG A 104 -13.92 -8.75 26.21
C ARG A 104 -14.39 -7.66 27.18
N PHE A 105 -14.58 -6.43 26.70
CA PHE A 105 -15.03 -5.28 27.48
C PHE A 105 -16.38 -4.68 27.03
N ALA A 106 -17.11 -5.38 26.16
CA ALA A 106 -18.49 -5.05 25.78
C ALA A 106 -19.51 -5.97 26.46
#